data_AF-A0A9Q0YC17-F1
#
_entry.id   AF-A0A9Q0YC17-F1
#
_cell.length_a   1.000
_cell.length_b   1.000
_cell.length_c   1.000
_cell.angle_alpha   90.00
_cell.angle_beta   90.00
_cell.angle_gamma   90.00
#
_symmetry.space_group_name_H-M   'P 1'
#
loop_
_entity.id
_entity.type
_entity.pdbx_description
1 polymer ?
#
loop_
_entity_poly.entity_id
_entity_poly.type
_entity_poly.pdbx_seq_one_letter_code
_entity_poly.pdbx_strand_id
1 'polypeptide(L)'
;MHVLINHVPDALRLHGNIAHFSQQGLEKLNDNVTAWFFRSSSHIKTEAFRQVMQKQNRIHHLAISCQRENVTVLCSLCKHSGHNKRTCPVNLTGLER
;
A
#
# COMPACT_ATOMS: atom_id res chain seq x y z
N MET A 1 -8.81 -18.43 -25.64
CA MET A 1 -7.73 -18.92 -24.76
C MET A 1 -6.37 -18.26 -25.07
N HIS A 2 -6.30 -16.95 -25.35
CA HIS A 2 -5.04 -16.28 -25.75
C HIS A 2 -4.05 -16.11 -24.58
N VAL A 3 -4.56 -15.71 -23.41
CA VAL A 3 -3.74 -15.40 -22.23
C VAL A 3 -3.07 -16.64 -21.65
N LEU A 4 -3.82 -17.75 -21.56
CA LEU A 4 -3.31 -19.01 -21.04
C LEU A 4 -2.18 -19.61 -21.89
N ILE A 5 -2.24 -19.44 -23.21
CA ILE A 5 -1.28 -20.06 -24.11
C ILE A 5 -0.03 -19.19 -24.25
N ASN A 6 -0.18 -17.87 -24.34
CA ASN A 6 0.94 -16.98 -24.68
C ASN A 6 1.59 -16.31 -23.47
N HIS A 7 0.85 -16.01 -22.40
CA HIS A 7 1.36 -15.19 -21.29
C HIS A 7 1.68 -15.99 -20.02
N VAL A 8 0.95 -17.08 -19.77
CA VAL A 8 1.16 -17.91 -18.58
C VAL A 8 2.54 -18.58 -18.54
N PRO A 9 3.08 -19.14 -19.65
CA PRO A 9 4.43 -19.70 -19.64
C PRO A 9 5.51 -18.67 -19.29
N ASP A 10 5.41 -17.47 -19.85
CA ASP A 10 6.36 -16.39 -19.58
C ASP A 10 6.26 -15.88 -18.14
N ALA A 11 5.04 -15.74 -17.61
CA ALA A 11 4.82 -15.38 -16.22
C ALA A 11 5.33 -16.47 -15.24
N LEU A 12 5.21 -17.75 -15.58
CA LEU A 12 5.80 -18.85 -14.78
C LEU A 12 7.32 -18.85 -14.84
N ARG A 13 7.94 -18.53 -15.98
CA ARG A 13 9.40 -18.41 -16.08
C ARG A 13 9.94 -17.25 -15.26
N LEU A 14 9.24 -16.12 -15.26
CA LEU A 14 9.70 -14.91 -14.57
C LEU A 14 9.49 -14.98 -13.04
N HIS A 15 8.38 -15.60 -12.60
CA HIS A 15 7.96 -15.54 -11.20
C HIS A 15 7.94 -16.90 -10.49
N GLY A 16 8.08 -18.01 -11.21
CA GLY A 16 8.02 -19.38 -10.68
C GLY A 16 6.63 -19.84 -10.22
N ASN A 17 5.76 -18.91 -9.80
CA ASN A 17 4.41 -19.21 -9.32
C ASN A 17 3.46 -18.03 -9.58
N ILE A 18 2.32 -18.31 -10.22
CA ILE A 18 1.29 -17.31 -10.55
C ILE A 18 0.22 -17.16 -9.44
N ALA A 19 0.15 -18.08 -8.47
CA ALA A 19 -0.86 -18.07 -7.42
C ALA A 19 -0.86 -16.79 -6.57
N HIS A 20 0.30 -16.14 -6.41
CA HIS A 20 0.43 -14.86 -5.70
C HIS A 20 -0.28 -13.70 -6.43
N PHE A 21 -0.54 -13.84 -7.73
CA PHE A 21 -1.16 -12.82 -8.57
C PHE A 21 -2.63 -13.07 -8.87
N SER A 22 -3.22 -14.16 -8.34
CA SER A 22 -4.63 -14.50 -8.60
C SER A 22 -5.63 -13.49 -8.03
N GLN A 23 -5.15 -12.52 -7.24
CA GLN A 23 -5.95 -11.52 -6.51
C GLN A 23 -7.09 -12.11 -5.65
N GLN A 24 -7.17 -13.42 -5.46
CA GLN A 24 -8.22 -14.10 -4.69
C GLN A 24 -8.32 -13.60 -3.23
N GLY A 25 -7.24 -13.02 -2.67
CA GLY A 25 -7.27 -12.37 -1.36
C GLY A 25 -7.94 -10.98 -1.36
N LEU A 26 -7.80 -10.21 -2.45
CA LEU A 26 -8.41 -8.88 -2.59
C LEU A 26 -9.91 -8.98 -2.85
N GLU A 27 -10.35 -10.00 -3.59
CA GLU A 27 -11.77 -10.28 -3.80
C GLU A 27 -12.48 -10.60 -2.47
N LYS A 28 -11.85 -11.39 -1.59
CA LYS A 28 -12.35 -11.67 -0.23
C LYS A 28 -12.40 -10.44 0.69
N LEU A 29 -11.53 -9.45 0.47
CA LEU A 29 -11.62 -8.17 1.18
C LEU A 29 -12.83 -7.37 0.70
N ASN A 30 -13.21 -7.50 -0.58
CA ASN A 30 -14.41 -6.89 -1.12
C ASN A 30 -15.68 -7.52 -0.52
N ASP A 31 -15.68 -8.82 -0.21
CA ASP A 31 -16.80 -9.48 0.49
C ASP A 31 -17.04 -8.87 1.87
N ASN A 32 -15.98 -8.52 2.61
CA ASN A 32 -16.12 -7.86 3.91
C ASN A 32 -16.61 -6.43 3.78
N VAL A 33 -16.09 -5.64 2.84
CA VAL A 33 -16.56 -4.26 2.59
C VAL A 33 -18.02 -4.26 2.15
N THR A 34 -18.37 -5.17 1.24
CA THR A 34 -19.74 -5.38 0.75
C THR A 34 -20.66 -5.87 1.86
N ALA A 35 -20.23 -6.83 2.68
CA ALA A 35 -20.99 -7.30 3.85
C ALA A 35 -21.18 -6.21 4.90
N TRP A 36 -20.18 -5.34 5.12
CA TRP A 36 -20.30 -4.19 6.02
C TRP A 36 -21.28 -3.16 5.45
N PHE A 37 -21.20 -2.87 4.15
CA PHE A 37 -22.15 -1.99 3.47
C PHE A 37 -23.58 -2.51 3.60
N PHE A 38 -23.81 -3.80 3.32
CA PHE A 38 -25.14 -4.42 3.45
C PHE A 38 -25.62 -4.53 4.91
N ARG A 39 -24.73 -4.82 5.87
CA ARG A 39 -25.08 -4.75 7.31
C ARG A 39 -25.44 -3.34 7.75
N SER A 40 -24.71 -2.32 7.28
CA SER A 40 -24.97 -0.92 7.60
C SER A 40 -26.24 -0.40 6.92
N SER A 41 -26.48 -0.76 5.66
CA SER A 41 -27.66 -0.32 4.90
C SER A 41 -28.95 -1.07 5.26
N SER A 42 -28.84 -2.23 5.93
CA SER A 42 -29.99 -2.92 6.54
C SER A 42 -30.57 -2.18 7.76
N HIS A 43 -29.84 -1.22 8.34
CA HIS A 43 -30.40 -0.28 9.32
C HIS A 43 -31.04 0.91 8.58
N ILE A 44 -32.34 0.76 8.31
CA ILE A 44 -33.26 1.62 7.52
C ILE A 44 -33.33 3.13 7.88
N LYS A 45 -32.45 3.68 8.74
CA LYS A 45 -32.53 5.09 9.18
C LYS A 45 -31.29 5.90 8.79
N THR A 46 -31.49 7.22 8.64
CA THR A 46 -30.50 8.29 8.39
C THR A 46 -29.18 8.17 9.16
N GLU A 47 -29.20 7.46 10.29
CA GLU A 47 -28.05 7.15 11.12
C GLU A 47 -26.96 6.30 10.41
N ALA A 48 -27.35 5.38 9.51
CA ALA A 48 -26.38 4.60 8.73
C ALA A 48 -25.58 5.50 7.77
N PHE A 49 -26.25 6.44 7.11
CA PHE A 49 -25.61 7.43 6.24
C PHE A 49 -24.68 8.36 7.04
N ARG A 50 -25.11 8.79 8.24
CA ARG A 50 -24.30 9.58 9.16
C ARG A 50 -23.01 8.83 9.56
N GLN A 51 -23.11 7.54 9.86
CA GLN A 51 -21.95 6.71 10.20
C GLN A 51 -20.97 6.55 9.02
N VAL A 52 -21.47 6.35 7.79
CA VAL A 52 -20.63 6.26 6.60
C VAL A 52 -19.87 7.57 6.36
N MET A 53 -20.58 8.72 6.40
CA MET A 53 -19.99 10.05 6.27
C MET A 53 -18.94 10.32 7.36
N GLN A 54 -19.23 10.00 8.62
CA GLN A 54 -18.26 10.17 9.72
C GLN A 54 -17.01 9.30 9.54
N LYS A 55 -17.17 8.07 9.03
CA LYS A 55 -16.05 7.17 8.76
C LYS A 55 -15.17 7.68 7.62
N GLN A 56 -15.78 8.24 6.57
CA GLN A 56 -15.08 8.84 5.44
C GLN A 56 -14.31 10.11 5.87
N ASN A 57 -14.93 10.96 6.69
CA ASN A 57 -14.27 12.13 7.28
C ASN A 57 -13.09 11.73 8.17
N ARG A 58 -13.22 10.65 8.96
CA ARG A 58 -12.11 10.12 9.77
C ARG A 58 -10.95 9.64 8.90
N ILE A 59 -11.22 8.91 7.82
CA ILE A 59 -10.18 8.44 6.88
C ILE A 59 -9.47 9.62 6.22
N HIS A 60 -10.22 10.64 5.79
CA HIS A 60 -9.65 11.86 5.19
C HIS A 60 -8.75 12.61 6.19
N HIS A 61 -9.20 12.77 7.44
CA HIS A 61 -8.42 13.43 8.48
C HIS A 61 -7.13 12.65 8.80
N LEU A 62 -7.22 11.32 8.85
CA LEU A 62 -6.07 10.44 9.05
C LEU A 62 -5.10 10.47 7.86
N ALA A 63 -5.61 10.53 6.63
CA ALA A 63 -4.80 10.65 5.42
C ALA A 63 -4.07 11.98 5.36
N ILE A 64 -4.72 13.08 5.79
CA ILE A 64 -4.08 14.38 5.93
C ILE A 64 -3.01 14.33 7.03
N SER A 65 -3.32 13.80 8.23
CA SER A 65 -2.34 13.72 9.32
C SER A 65 -1.19 12.75 9.04
N CYS A 66 -1.39 11.77 8.17
CA CYS A 66 -0.37 10.85 7.68
C CYS A 66 0.30 11.33 6.39
N GLN A 67 0.09 12.57 5.96
CA GLN A 67 1.01 13.21 5.02
C GLN A 67 2.37 13.27 5.72
N ARG A 68 3.16 12.22 5.51
CA ARG A 68 4.55 12.15 5.92
C ARG A 68 5.23 13.32 5.23
N GLU A 69 5.46 14.40 5.97
CA GLU A 69 6.46 15.36 5.56
C GLU A 69 7.72 14.55 5.25
N ASN A 70 8.18 14.60 4.01
CA ASN A 70 9.44 13.98 3.62
C ASN A 70 10.53 14.78 4.33
N VAL A 71 10.74 14.49 5.61
CA VAL A 71 11.83 15.07 6.39
C VAL A 71 13.09 14.52 5.74
N THR A 72 13.74 15.38 4.98
CA THR A 72 15.01 15.07 4.32
C THR A 72 16.05 14.89 5.43
N VAL A 73 16.36 13.64 5.73
CA VAL A 73 17.35 13.32 6.76
C VAL A 73 18.73 13.76 6.26
N LEU A 74 19.43 14.55 7.09
CA LEU A 74 20.83 14.93 6.89
C LEU A 74 21.74 13.81 7.37
N CYS A 75 22.63 13.35 6.48
CA CYS A 75 23.60 12.33 6.82
C CYS A 75 24.68 12.89 7.76
N SER A 76 24.90 12.28 8.91
CA SER A 76 25.95 12.71 9.86
C SER A 76 27.38 12.47 9.37
N LEU A 77 27.59 11.63 8.35
CA LEU A 77 28.91 11.35 7.78
C LEU A 77 29.31 12.38 6.71
N CYS A 78 28.47 12.57 5.68
CA CYS A 78 28.80 13.44 4.55
C CYS A 78 28.07 14.78 4.58
N LYS A 79 27.19 15.02 5.56
CA LYS A 79 26.35 16.24 5.71
C LYS A 79 25.44 16.57 4.52
N HIS A 80 25.21 15.62 3.60
CA HIS A 80 24.25 15.76 2.50
C HIS A 80 22.87 15.24 2.92
N SER A 81 21.82 15.82 2.35
CA SER A 81 20.43 15.43 2.60
C SER A 81 19.98 14.24 1.73
N GLY A 82 18.93 13.54 2.16
CA GLY A 82 18.27 12.47 1.41
C GLY A 82 18.74 11.05 1.75
N HIS A 83 19.64 10.88 2.71
CA HIS A 83 20.09 9.57 3.18
C HIS A 83 20.67 9.63 4.60
N ASN A 84 20.80 8.48 5.26
CA ASN A 84 21.28 8.38 6.64
C ASN A 84 22.70 7.80 6.64
N LYS A 85 23.39 7.84 7.79
CA LYS A 85 24.74 7.25 7.95
C LYS A 85 24.86 5.81 7.40
N ARG A 86 23.82 4.98 7.57
CA ARG A 86 23.78 3.56 7.14
C ARG A 86 23.64 3.38 5.63
N THR A 87 23.06 4.37 4.93
CA THR A 87 22.86 4.36 3.48
C THR A 87 23.77 5.36 2.78
N CYS A 88 24.78 5.87 3.48
CA CYS A 88 25.69 6.86 2.95
C CYS A 88 26.58 6.24 1.87
N PRO A 89 26.68 6.87 0.68
CA PRO A 89 27.56 6.38 -0.38
C PRO A 89 29.00 6.23 0.10
N VAL A 90 29.48 7.18 0.92
CA VAL A 90 30.83 7.16 1.50
C VAL A 90 31.06 5.92 2.38
N ASN A 91 30.04 5.48 3.12
CA ASN A 91 30.13 4.29 3.97
C ASN A 91 30.11 3.00 3.14
N LEU A 92 29.34 2.99 2.04
CA LEU A 92 29.19 1.82 1.15
C LEU A 92 30.37 1.65 0.20
N THR A 93 31.00 2.73 -0.24
CA THR A 93 32.12 2.68 -1.20
C THR A 93 33.48 2.45 -0.53
N GLY A 94 33.55 2.31 0.80
CA GLY A 94 34.79 1.96 1.49
C GLY A 94 35.94 2.94 1.23
N LEU A 95 35.65 4.19 0.87
CA LEU A 95 36.64 5.27 0.76
C LEU A 95 36.99 5.81 2.16
N GLU A 96 37.36 4.90 3.06
CA GLU A 96 38.09 5.24 4.27
C GLU A 96 39.58 5.10 3.96
N ARG A 97 40.16 6.20 3.45
CA ARG A 97 41.60 6.47 3.34
C ARG A 97 42.43 5.56 2.42
#